data_AF-A0A0K8Q9I2-F1
#
_entry.id   AF-A0A0K8Q9I2-F1
#
_cell.length_a   1.000
_cell.length_b   1.000
_cell.length_c   1.000
_cell.angle_alpha   90.00
_cell.angle_beta   90.00
_cell.angle_gamma   90.00
#
_symmetry.space_group_name_H-M   'P 1'
#
loop_
_entity.id
_entity.type
_entity.pdbx_description
1 polymer ?
#
loop_
_entity_poly.entity_id
_entity_poly.type
_entity_poly.pdbx_seq_one_letter_code
_entity_poly.pdbx_strand_id
1 'polypeptide(L)'
;MKFGASVPAAVLVLAGSMLLAPPAEAASTQLVRFSVSGDFCPQYGVYGISHVDVNGDGGMHASQNFANTTQNAPTSILDVPEAGAMARVTVTYHCKVKVLWWFSPSDRQLAKGNRWVYGSGWQPDHIITPSG
;
A
#
# COMPACT_ATOMS: atom_id res chain seq x y z
N MET A 1 11.51 -23.15 -78.43
CA MET A 1 10.44 -23.48 -77.46
C MET A 1 10.39 -22.37 -76.42
N LYS A 2 9.18 -21.90 -76.09
CA LYS A 2 8.86 -20.64 -75.41
C LYS A 2 9.48 -20.51 -74.01
N PHE A 3 10.12 -19.37 -73.73
CA PHE A 3 10.33 -18.85 -72.37
C PHE A 3 9.06 -18.11 -71.94
N GLY A 4 8.42 -18.59 -70.86
CA GLY A 4 7.26 -17.95 -70.25
C GLY A 4 7.69 -17.11 -69.05
N ALA A 5 7.38 -15.82 -69.10
CA ALA A 5 7.46 -14.90 -67.97
C ALA A 5 6.13 -14.90 -67.21
N SER A 6 6.16 -14.79 -65.87
CA SER A 6 5.04 -14.25 -65.06
C SER A 6 5.44 -14.06 -63.57
N VAL A 7 5.82 -12.82 -63.24
CA VAL A 7 5.40 -11.92 -62.13
C VAL A 7 5.10 -12.53 -60.73
N PRO A 8 5.57 -11.88 -59.62
CA PRO A 8 5.73 -12.50 -58.31
C PRO A 8 4.42 -12.56 -57.51
N ALA A 9 4.22 -13.66 -56.78
CA ALA A 9 3.13 -13.77 -55.82
C ALA A 9 3.61 -13.29 -54.44
N ALA A 10 3.05 -12.14 -54.06
CA ALA A 10 3.06 -11.44 -52.79
C ALA A 10 3.49 -12.23 -51.54
N VAL A 11 4.50 -11.68 -50.85
CA VAL A 11 4.70 -11.88 -49.42
C VAL A 11 3.51 -11.26 -48.70
N LEU A 12 2.61 -12.09 -48.17
CA LEU A 12 1.63 -11.71 -47.17
C LEU A 12 2.37 -11.43 -45.85
N VAL A 13 2.89 -10.22 -45.69
CA VAL A 13 3.17 -9.69 -44.35
C VAL A 13 1.82 -9.37 -43.75
N LEU A 14 1.26 -10.30 -42.96
CA LEU A 14 0.25 -9.92 -41.97
C LEU A 14 0.95 -9.01 -40.97
N ALA A 15 0.93 -7.71 -41.26
CA ALA A 15 1.06 -6.66 -40.26
C ALA A 15 -0.20 -6.70 -39.39
N GLY A 16 -0.29 -7.74 -38.57
CA GLY A 16 -1.13 -7.69 -37.38
C GLY A 16 -0.50 -6.64 -36.49
N SER A 17 -1.05 -5.43 -36.51
CA SER A 17 -0.88 -4.46 -35.44
C SER A 17 -1.39 -5.14 -34.18
N MET A 18 -0.53 -5.90 -33.52
CA MET A 18 -0.73 -6.25 -32.13
C MET A 18 -0.75 -4.90 -31.43
N LEU A 19 -1.96 -4.45 -31.06
CA LEU A 19 -2.13 -3.63 -29.88
C LEU A 19 -1.45 -4.41 -28.76
N LEU A 20 -0.14 -4.18 -28.60
CA LEU A 20 0.57 -4.49 -27.40
C LEU A 20 -0.20 -3.72 -26.34
N ALA A 21 -1.11 -4.41 -25.66
CA ALA A 21 -1.56 -3.96 -24.37
C ALA A 21 -0.28 -3.59 -23.63
N PRO A 22 -0.18 -2.36 -23.08
CA PRO A 22 0.98 -2.01 -22.29
C PRO A 22 1.19 -3.14 -21.29
N PRO A 23 2.45 -3.59 -21.08
CA PRO A 23 2.73 -4.69 -20.17
C PRO A 23 1.97 -4.39 -18.87
N ALA A 24 1.10 -5.32 -18.46
CA ALA A 24 0.39 -5.17 -17.21
C ALA A 24 1.48 -5.02 -16.13
N GLU A 25 1.58 -3.82 -15.56
CA GLU A 25 2.55 -3.53 -14.51
C GLU A 25 2.31 -4.56 -13.40
N ALA A 26 3.35 -5.33 -13.07
CA ALA A 26 3.22 -6.42 -12.12
C ALA A 26 2.95 -5.82 -10.73
N ALA A 27 1.68 -5.82 -10.34
CA ALA A 27 1.27 -5.36 -9.01
C ALA A 27 1.83 -6.33 -7.96
N SER A 28 2.52 -5.79 -6.95
CA SER A 28 3.22 -6.56 -5.93
C SER A 28 2.59 -6.40 -4.55
N THR A 29 2.88 -7.34 -3.65
CA THR A 29 2.52 -7.23 -2.24
C THR A 29 3.71 -6.71 -1.43
N GLN A 30 3.52 -5.63 -0.69
CA GLN A 30 4.56 -5.01 0.14
C GLN A 30 4.21 -5.06 1.62
N LEU A 31 5.16 -5.45 2.46
CA LEU A 31 4.99 -5.42 3.91
C LEU A 31 5.53 -4.09 4.45
N VAL A 32 4.63 -3.22 4.94
CA VAL A 32 4.98 -1.91 5.49
C VAL A 32 4.58 -1.84 6.96
N ARG A 33 5.44 -1.28 7.81
CA ARG A 33 5.15 -1.15 9.23
C ARG A 33 4.66 0.26 9.55
N PHE A 34 3.49 0.34 10.18
CA PHE A 34 2.91 1.58 10.66
C PHE A 34 2.92 1.65 12.18
N SER A 35 3.23 2.83 12.71
CA SER A 35 3.09 3.18 14.12
C SER A 35 2.42 4.56 14.22
N VAL A 36 2.02 4.96 15.43
CA VAL A 36 1.44 6.29 15.68
C VAL A 36 2.36 7.06 16.62
N SER A 37 2.54 8.37 16.39
CA SER A 37 3.35 9.19 17.30
C SER A 37 2.73 9.21 18.70
N GLY A 38 3.56 8.93 19.71
CA GLY A 38 3.17 8.98 21.12
C GLY A 38 2.86 10.39 21.63
N ASP A 39 3.31 11.43 20.94
CA ASP A 39 3.13 12.84 21.33
C ASP A 39 1.65 13.24 21.42
N PHE A 40 0.78 12.51 20.72
CA PHE A 40 -0.65 12.77 20.64
C PHE A 40 -1.47 11.91 21.62
N CYS A 41 -0.79 11.07 22.41
CA CYS A 41 -1.40 10.34 23.51
C CYS A 41 -0.94 10.92 24.85
N PRO A 42 -1.81 11.64 25.57
CA PRO A 42 -1.42 12.35 26.78
C PRO A 42 -0.88 11.38 27.85
N GLN A 43 0.18 11.83 28.54
CA GLN A 43 0.88 11.22 29.69
C GLN A 43 1.49 9.82 29.55
N TYR A 44 0.84 8.87 28.88
CA TYR A 44 1.21 7.45 28.93
C TYR A 44 1.42 6.80 27.56
N GLY A 45 1.31 7.58 26.48
CA GLY A 45 1.60 7.14 25.12
C GLY A 45 0.53 6.21 24.52
N VAL A 46 0.88 5.59 23.40
CA VAL A 46 -0.01 4.69 22.64
C VAL A 46 -0.25 3.39 23.42
N TYR A 47 -1.51 3.02 23.59
CA TYR A 47 -1.91 1.71 24.10
C TYR A 47 -1.72 0.65 23.02
N GLY A 48 -2.23 0.91 21.82
CA GLY A 48 -1.97 0.11 20.63
C GLY A 48 -2.89 0.46 19.46
N ILE A 49 -2.65 -0.22 18.35
CA ILE A 49 -3.30 -0.07 17.05
C ILE A 49 -4.29 -1.22 16.91
N SER A 50 -5.51 -0.91 16.50
CA SER A 50 -6.59 -1.88 16.30
C SER A 50 -6.87 -2.13 14.82
N HIS A 51 -6.62 -1.14 13.96
CA HIS A 51 -6.87 -1.25 12.53
C HIS A 51 -5.94 -0.36 11.71
N VAL A 52 -5.52 -0.85 10.55
CA VAL A 52 -4.84 -0.06 9.51
C VAL A 52 -5.58 -0.23 8.20
N ASP A 53 -5.96 0.88 7.61
CA ASP A 53 -6.52 1.00 6.28
C ASP A 53 -5.56 1.77 5.38
N VAL A 54 -5.33 1.26 4.17
CA VAL A 54 -4.47 1.86 3.15
C VAL A 54 -5.26 1.91 1.85
N ASN A 55 -5.29 3.09 1.24
CA ASN A 55 -5.88 3.32 -0.08
C ASN A 55 -4.91 4.19 -0.88
N GLY A 56 -4.30 3.64 -1.92
CA GLY A 56 -3.33 4.34 -2.76
C GLY A 56 -3.70 4.33 -4.23
N ASP A 57 -2.88 5.02 -5.02
CA ASP A 57 -3.04 5.06 -6.47
C ASP A 57 -2.77 3.68 -7.09
N GLY A 58 -3.26 3.44 -8.32
CA GLY A 58 -3.03 2.18 -9.04
C GLY A 58 -3.77 0.95 -8.49
N GLY A 59 -4.75 1.14 -7.60
CA GLY A 59 -5.51 0.04 -6.97
C GLY A 59 -4.90 -0.48 -5.67
N MET A 60 -3.80 0.14 -5.23
CA MET A 60 -3.12 -0.20 -3.99
C MET A 60 -4.07 -0.16 -2.79
N HIS A 61 -4.14 -1.24 -2.02
CA HIS A 61 -5.02 -1.29 -0.87
C HIS A 61 -4.55 -2.21 0.24
N ALA A 62 -4.99 -1.92 1.47
CA ALA A 62 -4.87 -2.80 2.61
C ALA A 62 -5.99 -2.49 3.62
N SER A 63 -6.52 -3.51 4.28
CA SER A 63 -7.41 -3.32 5.43
C SER A 63 -7.18 -4.47 6.41
N GLN A 64 -6.52 -4.17 7.53
CA GLN A 64 -6.03 -5.19 8.47
C GLN A 64 -6.35 -4.82 9.91
N ASN A 65 -6.83 -5.81 10.66
CA ASN A 65 -7.08 -5.70 12.09
C ASN A 65 -5.88 -6.22 12.88
N PHE A 66 -5.62 -5.59 14.01
CA PHE A 66 -4.53 -5.95 14.90
C PHE A 66 -5.06 -6.17 16.32
N ALA A 67 -4.28 -6.89 17.14
CA ALA A 67 -4.54 -6.92 18.57
C ALA A 67 -4.38 -5.49 19.11
N ASN A 68 -5.35 -5.00 19.88
CA ASN A 68 -5.42 -3.60 20.37
C ASN A 68 -4.19 -3.13 21.17
N THR A 69 -3.23 -4.01 21.49
CA THR A 69 -1.95 -3.74 22.16
C THR A 69 -0.77 -3.62 21.19
N THR A 70 -1.00 -3.75 19.88
CA THR A 70 0.03 -3.72 18.84
C THR A 70 0.48 -2.28 18.60
N GLN A 71 1.71 -1.92 18.98
CA GLN A 71 2.22 -0.55 18.76
C GLN A 71 2.86 -0.35 17.39
N ASN A 72 3.27 -1.46 16.76
CA ASN A 72 3.85 -1.51 15.43
C ASN A 72 3.03 -2.48 14.59
N ALA A 73 2.26 -1.97 13.65
CA ALA A 73 1.35 -2.72 12.81
C ALA A 73 2.03 -3.08 11.47
N PRO A 74 2.54 -4.31 11.30
CA PRO A 74 3.01 -4.79 10.00
C PRO A 74 1.79 -5.04 9.10
N THR A 75 1.67 -4.26 8.03
CA THR A 75 0.53 -4.23 7.12
C THR A 75 0.99 -4.69 5.74
N SER A 76 0.44 -5.81 5.28
CA SER A 76 0.59 -6.25 3.88
C SER A 76 -0.29 -5.39 2.98
N ILE A 77 0.32 -4.63 2.09
CA ILE A 77 -0.33 -3.78 1.10
C ILE A 77 -0.32 -4.50 -0.24
N LEU A 78 -1.50 -4.66 -0.83
CA LEU A 78 -1.71 -5.35 -2.09
C LEU A 78 -1.68 -4.35 -3.25
N ASP A 79 -1.47 -4.89 -4.44
CA ASP A 79 -1.52 -4.18 -5.72
C ASP A 79 -0.62 -2.94 -5.77
N VAL A 80 0.58 -3.02 -5.18
CA VAL A 80 1.56 -1.92 -5.22
C VAL A 80 2.20 -1.89 -6.61
N PRO A 81 2.10 -0.77 -7.36
CA PRO A 81 2.77 -0.62 -8.66
C PRO A 81 4.29 -0.79 -8.53
N GLU A 82 4.96 -1.26 -9.58
CA GLU A 82 6.42 -1.53 -9.55
C GLU A 82 7.25 -0.29 -9.19
N ALA A 83 6.86 0.88 -9.70
CA ALA A 83 7.49 2.16 -9.35
C ALA A 83 7.25 2.60 -7.90
N GLY A 84 6.30 1.96 -7.21
CA GLY A 84 5.69 2.48 -6.00
C GLY A 84 4.66 3.56 -6.29
N ALA A 85 3.89 3.92 -5.27
CA ALA A 85 2.90 4.97 -5.37
C ALA A 85 2.60 5.61 -4.01
N MET A 86 1.93 6.75 -4.04
CA MET A 86 1.44 7.40 -2.83
C MET A 86 0.22 6.64 -2.29
N ALA A 87 0.20 6.43 -0.99
CA ALA A 87 -0.87 5.76 -0.28
C ALA A 87 -1.44 6.66 0.83
N ARG A 88 -2.76 6.77 0.91
CA ARG A 88 -3.44 7.34 2.06
C ARG A 88 -3.60 6.25 3.11
N VAL A 89 -3.01 6.47 4.27
CA VAL A 89 -3.01 5.55 5.40
C VAL A 89 -3.90 6.12 6.49
N THR A 90 -4.82 5.30 7.01
CA THR A 90 -5.62 5.59 8.19
C THR A 90 -5.35 4.53 9.24
N VAL A 91 -4.84 4.95 10.40
CA VAL A 91 -4.56 4.08 11.54
C VAL A 91 -5.58 4.35 12.63
N THR A 92 -6.31 3.32 13.05
CA THR A 92 -7.15 3.38 14.25
C THR A 92 -6.33 2.91 15.44
N TYR A 93 -6.23 3.75 16.47
CA TYR A 93 -5.39 3.50 17.63
C TYR A 93 -6.07 3.92 18.93
N HIS A 94 -5.48 3.51 20.04
CA HIS A 94 -5.90 3.84 21.39
C HIS A 94 -4.71 4.42 22.17
N CYS A 95 -4.97 5.39 23.03
CA CYS A 95 -4.01 5.90 24.00
C CYS A 95 -4.14 5.15 25.33
N LYS A 96 -3.08 5.14 26.14
CA LYS A 96 -3.15 4.60 27.49
C LYS A 96 -3.87 5.58 28.41
N VAL A 97 -4.87 5.12 29.13
CA VAL A 97 -5.54 5.85 30.21
C VAL A 97 -5.27 5.12 31.52
N LYS A 98 -4.80 5.86 32.54
CA LYS A 98 -4.59 5.30 33.88
C LYS A 98 -5.93 5.20 34.61
N VAL A 99 -6.30 3.99 35.00
CA VAL A 99 -7.49 3.70 35.82
C VAL A 99 -6.99 3.07 37.11
N LEU A 100 -7.03 3.84 38.20
CA LEU A 100 -6.45 3.45 39.50
C LEU A 100 -4.96 3.03 39.38
N TRP A 101 -4.67 1.73 39.43
CA TRP A 101 -3.32 1.15 39.38
C TRP A 101 -3.01 0.38 38.07
N TRP A 102 -3.90 0.37 37.07
CA TRP A 102 -3.66 -0.25 35.77
C TRP A 102 -3.90 0.71 34.60
N PHE A 103 -3.52 0.28 33.39
CA PHE A 103 -3.79 1.02 32.16
C PHE A 103 -4.90 0.35 31.35
N SER A 104 -5.78 1.18 30.79
CA SER A 104 -6.87 0.76 29.92
C SER A 104 -6.75 1.50 28.58
N PRO A 105 -7.23 0.95 27.46
CA PRO A 105 -7.33 1.71 26.22
C PRO A 105 -8.32 2.87 26.37
N SER A 106 -7.97 4.03 25.81
CA SER A 106 -8.90 5.13 25.60
C SER A 106 -9.98 4.77 24.57
N ASP A 107 -10.89 5.71 24.30
CA ASP A 107 -11.69 5.69 23.07
C ASP A 107 -10.81 5.62 21.82
N ARG A 108 -11.37 5.08 20.73
CA ARG A 108 -10.68 4.97 19.44
C ARG A 108 -10.34 6.36 18.92
N GLN A 109 -9.10 6.50 18.48
CA GLN A 109 -8.57 7.67 17.80
C GLN A 109 -8.15 7.31 16.38
N LEU A 110 -8.07 8.30 15.50
CA LEU A 110 -7.65 8.12 14.12
C LEU A 110 -6.40 8.94 13.85
N ALA A 111 -5.41 8.33 13.20
CA ALA A 111 -4.26 9.02 12.64
C ALA A 111 -4.27 8.83 11.13
N LYS A 112 -4.11 9.91 10.37
CA LYS A 112 -4.17 9.88 8.91
C LYS A 112 -2.90 10.48 8.33
N GLY A 113 -2.41 9.91 7.24
CA GLY A 113 -1.25 10.45 6.55
C GLY A 113 -1.08 9.86 5.16
N ASN A 114 -0.37 10.60 4.30
CA ASN A 114 0.05 10.09 3.01
C ASN A 114 1.47 9.54 3.13
N ARG A 115 1.72 8.33 2.63
CA ARG A 115 3.03 7.67 2.64
C ARG A 115 3.32 7.08 1.27
N TRP A 116 4.55 7.29 0.81
CA TRP A 116 5.02 6.61 -0.38
C TRP A 116 5.33 5.16 -0.05
N VAL A 117 4.76 4.23 -0.80
CA VAL A 117 5.03 2.79 -0.70
C VAL A 117 5.83 2.39 -1.92
N TYR A 118 7.03 1.85 -1.73
CA TYR A 118 7.88 1.44 -2.84
C TYR A 118 7.35 0.14 -3.45
N GLY A 119 7.42 -0.03 -4.77
CA GLY A 119 6.98 -1.27 -5.42
C GLY A 119 7.96 -2.44 -5.25
N SER A 120 9.18 -2.17 -4.79
CA SER A 120 10.19 -3.18 -4.51
C SER A 120 11.22 -2.68 -3.49
N GLY A 121 12.00 -3.61 -2.94
CA GLY A 121 13.07 -3.31 -2.01
C GLY A 121 12.59 -3.11 -0.57
N TRP A 122 13.42 -2.43 0.22
CA TRP A 122 13.15 -2.21 1.63
C TRP A 122 12.09 -1.12 1.84
N GLN A 123 11.12 -1.39 2.71
CA GLN A 123 10.10 -0.42 3.13
C GLN A 123 10.53 0.27 4.43
N PRO A 124 10.47 1.60 4.50
CA PRO A 124 10.69 2.31 5.76
C PRO A 124 9.54 2.10 6.75
N ASP A 125 9.90 2.09 8.03
CA ASP A 125 8.90 2.17 9.10
C ASP A 125 8.28 3.57 9.10
N HIS A 126 6.96 3.65 9.19
CA HIS A 126 6.21 4.89 9.11
C HIS A 126 5.53 5.23 10.44
N ILE A 127 5.88 6.37 11.01
CA ILE A 127 5.15 6.98 12.12
C ILE A 127 4.06 7.87 11.51
N ILE A 128 2.80 7.57 11.81
CA ILE A 128 1.65 8.37 11.41
C ILE A 128 1.31 9.34 12.54
N THR A 129 1.27 10.62 12.20
CA THR A 129 0.89 11.68 13.13
C THR A 129 -0.60 11.94 12.99
N PRO A 130 -1.38 11.97 14.07
CA PRO A 130 -2.76 12.42 14.03
C PRO A 130 -2.87 13.83 13.43
N SER A 131 -3.63 13.96 12.36
CA SER A 131 -4.02 15.26 11.80
C SER A 131 -5.31 15.71 12.50
N GLY A 132 -5.25 16.84 13.21
CA GLY A 132 -6.41 17.53 13.76
C GLY A 132 -7.29 18.16 12.68
#